data_AF-A0A0W0SS47-F1
#
_entry.id   AF-A0A0W0SS47-F1
#
_cell.length_a   1.000
_cell.length_b   1.000
_cell.length_c   1.000
_cell.angle_alpha   90.00
_cell.angle_beta   90.00
_cell.angle_gamma   90.00
#
_symmetry.space_group_name_H-M   'P 1'
#
loop_
_entity.id
_entity.type
_entity.pdbx_description
1 polymer ?
#
loop_
_entity_poly.entity_id
_entity_poly.type
_entity_poly.pdbx_seq_one_letter_code
_entity_poly.pdbx_strand_id
1 'polypeptide(L)' 'MKVIKIALTVMLLCIANLASAITTWTCTAVDTKNNVYSGSGVDLEAAEASAITACSQGLEFARNCAVQNCSEQQQPKP' A
#
# COMPACT_ATOMS: atom_id res chain seq x y z
N MET A 1 25.02 -26.20 -38.23
CA MET A 1 24.47 -26.23 -36.85
C MET A 1 25.01 -25.05 -36.00
N LYS A 2 24.71 -23.79 -36.33
CA LYS A 2 25.20 -22.61 -35.53
C LYS A 2 24.16 -21.50 -35.33
N VAL A 3 23.11 -21.44 -36.15
CA VAL A 3 22.07 -20.38 -36.09
C VAL A 3 20.98 -20.62 -35.05
N ILE A 4 20.80 -21.85 -34.56
CA ILE A 4 19.70 -22.21 -33.64
C ILE A 4 19.94 -21.67 -32.22
N LYS A 5 21.19 -21.43 -31.81
CA LYS A 5 21.50 -20.94 -30.46
C LYS A 5 21.19 -19.46 -30.25
N ILE A 6 21.02 -18.68 -31.32
CA ILE A 6 20.81 -17.23 -31.23
C ILE A 6 19.32 -16.89 -31.06
N ALA A 7 18.42 -17.77 -31.49
CA ALA A 7 16.97 -17.53 -31.37
C ALA A 7 16.44 -17.69 -29.94
N LEU A 8 17.09 -18.50 -29.09
CA LEU A 8 16.60 -18.78 -27.73
C LEU A 8 16.91 -17.67 -26.71
N THR A 9 17.90 -16.81 -26.96
CA THR A 9 18.29 -15.75 -26.03
C THR A 9 17.43 -14.49 -26.15
N VAL A 10 16.70 -14.30 -27.25
CA VAL A 10 15.86 -13.10 -27.47
C VAL A 10 14.47 -13.25 -26.85
N MET A 11 13.99 -14.48 -26.63
CA MET A 11 12.66 -14.74 -26.08
C MET A 11 12.56 -14.54 -24.56
N LEU A 12 13.69 -14.44 -23.86
CA LEU A 12 13.76 -14.24 -22.39
C LEU A 12 13.69 -12.77 -21.95
N LEU A 13 13.75 -11.80 -22.87
CA LEU A 13 13.74 -10.37 -22.55
C LEU A 13 12.33 -9.75 -22.46
N CYS A 14 11.26 -10.48 -22.78
CA CYS A 14 9.88 -9.96 -22.71
C CYS A 14 9.17 -10.22 -21.37
N ILE A 15 9.80 -10.90 -20.40
CA ILE A 15 9.15 -11.21 -19.10
C ILE A 15 9.46 -10.13 -18.03
N ALA A 16 10.27 -9.12 -18.36
CA ALA A 16 10.84 -8.22 -17.36
C ALA A 16 9.93 -7.10 -16.83
N ASN A 17 8.70 -6.90 -17.35
CA ASN A 17 7.92 -5.69 -17.00
C ASN A 17 6.44 -5.94 -16.71
N LEU A 18 6.11 -7.06 -16.06
CA LEU A 18 4.83 -7.21 -15.35
C LEU A 18 5.02 -6.95 -13.84
N ALA A 19 5.93 -6.03 -13.50
CA ALA A 19 6.03 -5.50 -12.15
C ALA A 19 4.83 -4.58 -11.92
N SER A 20 3.68 -5.16 -11.59
CA SER A 20 2.54 -4.43 -11.08
C SER A 20 3.03 -3.69 -9.82
N ALA A 21 3.18 -2.37 -9.92
CA ALA A 21 3.39 -1.54 -8.74
C ALA A 21 2.24 -1.84 -7.77
N ILE A 22 2.56 -2.27 -6.56
CA ILE A 22 1.53 -2.46 -5.54
C ILE A 22 1.21 -1.07 -5.05
N THR A 23 0.10 -0.53 -5.53
CA THR A 23 -0.47 0.70 -5.02
C THR A 23 -0.93 0.42 -3.59
N THR A 24 -0.32 1.08 -2.60
CA THR A 24 -0.78 1.02 -1.22
C THR A 24 -1.28 2.39 -0.81
N TRP A 25 -2.36 2.42 -0.04
CA TRP A 25 -2.87 3.65 0.55
C TRP A 25 -2.40 3.73 1.99
N THR A 26 -2.06 4.94 2.42
CA THR A 26 -1.73 5.23 3.82
C THR A 26 -2.65 6.34 4.29
N CYS A 27 -3.38 6.09 5.37
CA CYS A 27 -4.28 7.06 5.98
C CYS A 27 -3.85 7.35 7.41
N THR A 28 -4.09 8.57 7.86
CA THR A 28 -3.87 9.01 9.24
C THR A 28 -5.20 9.36 9.88
N ALA A 29 -5.44 8.81 11.07
CA ALA A 29 -6.56 9.13 11.94
C ALA A 29 -6.06 9.89 13.16
N VAL A 30 -6.87 10.83 13.63
CA VAL A 30 -6.56 11.65 14.80
C VAL A 30 -7.65 11.45 15.85
N ASP A 31 -7.23 11.26 17.10
CA ASP A 31 -8.15 11.18 18.24
C ASP A 31 -8.48 12.58 18.80
N THR A 32 -9.45 12.65 19.72
CA THR A 32 -9.83 13.90 20.41
C THR A 32 -8.73 14.52 21.29
N LYS A 33 -7.64 13.79 21.54
CA LYS A 33 -6.45 14.27 22.26
C LYS A 33 -5.34 14.70 21.29
N ASN A 34 -5.63 14.77 19.99
CA ASN A 34 -4.69 15.06 18.91
C ASN A 34 -3.56 14.03 18.75
N ASN A 35 -3.74 12.79 19.21
CA ASN A 35 -2.80 11.71 18.87
C ASN A 35 -3.05 11.26 17.44
N VAL A 36 -1.97 11.04 16.69
CA VAL A 36 -2.00 10.64 15.28
C VAL A 36 -1.70 9.15 15.17
N TYR A 37 -2.55 8.43 14.44
CA TYR A 37 -2.43 7.01 14.17
C TYR A 37 -2.42 6.78 12.66
N SER A 38 -1.53 5.92 12.20
CA SER A 38 -1.40 5.61 10.77
C SER A 38 -1.92 4.20 10.49
N GLY A 39 -2.66 4.06 9.39
CA GLY A 39 -3.08 2.78 8.83
C GLY A 39 -2.71 2.69 7.36
N SER A 40 -2.53 1.47 6.87
CA SER A 40 -2.23 1.22 5.47
C SER A 40 -3.09 0.09 4.91
N GLY A 41 -3.32 0.13 3.60
CA GLY A 41 -4.18 -0.81 2.90
C GLY A 41 -3.83 -0.89 1.41
N VAL A 42 -4.38 -1.89 0.72
CA VAL A 42 -4.25 -2.02 -0.74
C VAL A 42 -5.18 -1.06 -1.49
N ASP A 43 -6.15 -0.49 -0.78
CA ASP A 43 -7.12 0.50 -1.24
C ASP A 43 -7.39 1.51 -0.11
N LEU A 44 -8.02 2.64 -0.46
CA LEU A 44 -8.35 3.72 0.46
C LEU A 44 -9.16 3.21 1.66
N GLU A 45 -10.20 2.41 1.41
CA GLU A 45 -11.15 1.94 2.42
C GLU A 45 -10.43 1.04 3.46
N ALA A 46 -9.57 0.14 2.97
CA ALA A 46 -8.73 -0.69 3.83
C ALA A 46 -7.75 0.16 4.67
N ALA A 47 -7.15 1.20 4.09
CA ALA A 47 -6.24 2.09 4.81
C ALA A 47 -6.95 2.93 5.87
N GLU A 48 -8.15 3.44 5.58
CA GLU A 48 -9.02 4.15 6.51
C GLU A 48 -9.46 3.25 7.67
N ALA A 49 -9.97 2.05 7.35
CA ALA A 49 -10.38 1.08 8.34
C ALA A 49 -9.20 0.68 9.26
N SER A 50 -8.01 0.49 8.69
CA SER A 50 -6.80 0.22 9.46
C SER A 50 -6.41 1.40 10.36
N ALA A 51 -6.53 2.64 9.88
CA ALA A 51 -6.17 3.83 10.65
C ALA A 51 -7.16 4.08 11.80
N ILE A 52 -8.47 3.93 11.56
CA ILE A 52 -9.50 4.00 12.60
C ILE A 52 -9.33 2.87 13.60
N THR A 53 -9.06 1.64 13.14
CA THR A 53 -8.81 0.50 14.03
C THR A 53 -7.62 0.78 14.95
N ALA A 54 -6.50 1.23 14.40
CA ALA A 54 -5.32 1.60 15.16
C ALA A 54 -5.61 2.71 16.20
N CYS A 55 -6.38 3.73 15.81
CA CYS A 55 -6.80 4.80 16.70
C CYS A 55 -7.74 4.30 17.82
N SER A 56 -8.64 3.36 17.50
CA SER A 56 -9.63 2.80 18.43
C SER A 56 -9.07 1.75 19.40
N GLN A 57 -7.97 1.06 19.06
CA GLN A 57 -7.41 0.00 19.91
C GLN A 57 -6.83 0.52 21.23
N GLY A 58 -6.54 1.82 21.34
CA GLY A 58 -6.02 2.44 22.56
C GLY A 58 -7.08 3.06 23.47
N LEU A 59 -8.34 3.15 23.04
CA LEU A 59 -9.38 3.93 23.74
C LEU A 59 -10.73 3.21 23.64
N GLU A 60 -11.46 3.08 24.76
CA GLU A 60 -12.89 2.70 24.80
C GLU A 60 -13.79 3.60 23.92
N PHE A 61 -13.23 4.66 23.33
CA PHE A 61 -13.89 5.68 22.54
C PHE A 61 -13.46 5.64 21.07
N ALA A 62 -13.63 4.50 20.41
CA ALA A 62 -13.54 4.39 18.94
C ALA A 62 -14.36 5.49 18.20
N ARG A 63 -15.35 6.09 18.87
CA ARG A 63 -16.20 7.18 18.38
C ARG A 63 -15.50 8.54 18.19
N ASN A 64 -14.26 8.68 18.65
CA ASN A 64 -13.55 9.96 18.67
C ASN A 64 -12.37 10.03 17.69
N CYS A 65 -12.25 9.04 16.80
CA CYS A 65 -11.21 8.97 15.78
C CYS A 65 -11.75 9.51 14.45
N ALA A 66 -11.08 10.51 13.88
CA ALA A 66 -11.41 11.06 12.57
C ALA A 66 -10.22 10.89 11.61
N VAL A 67 -10.48 10.36 10.41
CA VAL A 67 -9.47 10.31 9.34
C VAL A 67 -9.21 11.74 8.86
N GLN A 68 -7.95 12.12 8.75
CA GLN A 68 -7.53 13.47 8.38
C GLN A 68 -6.86 13.52 7.00
N ASN A 69 -5.91 12.61 6.74
CA ASN A 69 -5.20 12.60 5.47
C ASN A 69 -5.01 11.17 4.99
N CYS A 70 -5.28 10.95 3.71
CA CYS A 70 -4.96 9.72 3.00
C CYS A 70 -4.08 10.07 1.80
N SER A 71 -3.01 9.31 1.62
CA SER A 71 -2.13 9.41 0.46
C SER A 71 -1.94 8.05 -0.17
N GLU A 72 -2.01 8.04 -1.50
CA GLU A 72 -1.55 6.90 -2.28
C GLU A 72 -0.02 6.88 -2.21
N GLN A 73 0.53 5.72 -1.86
CA GLN A 73 1.95 5.44 -1.84
C GLN A 73 2.18 4.33 -2.87
N GLN A 74 2.82 4.67 -3.97
CA GLN A 74 3.39 3.66 -4.84
C GLN A 74 4.68 3.16 -4.19
N GLN A 75 4.62 2.01 -3.52
CA GLN A 75 5.84 1.38 -3.05
C GLN A 75 6.56 0.73 -4.25
N PRO A 76 7.80 1.15 -4.57
CA PRO A 76 8.66 0.34 -5.41
C PRO A 76 8.95 -0.96 -4.66
N LYS A 77 8.58 -2.11 -5.25
CA LYS A 77 8.88 -3.42 -4.67
C LYS A 77 10.41 -3.66 -4.73
N PRO A 78 11.06 -4.07 -3.63
CA PRO A 78 12.50 -4.37 -3.62
C PRO A 78 12.87 -5.57 -4.48
#